data_AF-Q5JHU1-F1
#
_entry.id   AF-Q5JHU1-F1
#
_cell.length_a   1.000
_cell.length_b   1.000
_cell.length_c   1.000
_cell.angle_alpha   90.00
_cell.angle_beta   90.00
_cell.angle_gamma   90.00
#
_symmetry.space_group_name_H-M   'P 1'
#
loop_
_entity.id
_entity.type
_entity.pdbx_description
1 polymer ?
#
loop_
_entity_poly.entity_id
_entity_poly.type
_entity_poly.pdbx_seq_one_letter_code
_entity_poly.pdbx_strand_id
1 'polypeptide(L)'
;MENLLAVFVSIFLAELGDKTQLATIAFASKYGWKTAFLGAILGLATVNLIGALIGDKIGDVLPIEVIHKGAGVLFIVFGILMLLGKM
;
A
#
# COMPACT_ATOMS: atom_id res chain seq x y z
N MET A 1 -19.20 8.24 9.69
CA MET A 1 -18.05 8.01 10.61
C MET A 1 -17.85 6.54 10.95
N GLU A 2 -18.91 5.73 11.07
CA GLU A 2 -18.81 4.28 11.35
C GLU A 2 -17.86 3.54 10.38
N ASN A 3 -17.87 3.92 9.10
CA ASN A 3 -16.98 3.31 8.10
C ASN A 3 -15.50 3.70 8.24
N LEU A 4 -15.17 4.86 8.85
CA LEU A 4 -13.77 5.32 8.95
C LEU A 4 -12.99 4.43 9.92
N LEU A 5 -13.60 4.08 11.05
CA LEU A 5 -13.00 3.23 12.07
C LEU A 5 -12.82 1.81 11.54
N ALA A 6 -13.81 1.29 10.81
CA ALA A 6 -13.71 -0.02 10.16
C ALA A 6 -12.59 -0.06 9.10
N VAL A 7 -12.49 0.96 8.24
CA VAL A 7 -11.43 1.06 7.22
C VAL A 7 -10.06 1.20 7.88
N PHE A 8 -9.93 2.05 8.90
CA PHE A 8 -8.69 2.22 9.65
C PHE A 8 -8.23 0.91 10.27
N VAL A 9 -9.10 0.23 11.03
CA VAL A 9 -8.75 -1.04 11.69
C VAL A 9 -8.42 -2.12 10.67
N SER A 10 -9.18 -2.22 9.58
CA SER A 10 -8.93 -3.23 8.55
C SER A 10 -7.58 -3.03 7.87
N ILE A 11 -7.25 -1.81 7.47
CA ILE A 11 -5.95 -1.49 6.85
C ILE A 11 -4.83 -1.66 7.88
N PHE A 12 -5.02 -1.17 9.10
CA PHE A 12 -4.03 -1.32 10.17
C PHE A 12 -3.68 -2.78 10.39
N LEU A 13 -4.69 -3.66 10.54
CA LEU A 13 -4.46 -5.09 10.71
C LEU A 13 -3.84 -5.74 9.47
N ALA A 14 -4.22 -5.31 8.26
CA ALA A 14 -3.68 -5.84 7.02
C ALA A 14 -2.20 -5.46 6.80
N GLU A 15 -1.75 -4.31 7.31
CA GLU A 15 -0.36 -3.84 7.16
C GLU A 15 0.56 -4.20 8.34
N LEU A 16 0.02 -4.82 9.41
CA LEU A 16 0.84 -5.26 10.56
C LEU A 16 1.84 -6.35 10.14
N GLY A 17 3.13 -6.10 10.42
CA GLY A 17 4.21 -7.06 10.19
C GLY A 17 4.73 -7.08 8.75
N ASP A 18 4.39 -6.10 7.92
CA ASP A 18 4.88 -6.04 6.55
C ASP A 18 6.37 -5.63 6.45
N LYS A 19 6.98 -5.96 5.30
CA LYS A 19 8.38 -5.62 4.93
C LYS A 19 8.67 -4.12 5.09
N THR A 20 7.68 -3.25 4.86
CA THR A 20 7.82 -1.80 5.08
C THR A 20 8.12 -1.43 6.54
N GLN A 21 7.55 -2.17 7.51
CA GLN A 21 7.83 -1.97 8.93
C GLN A 21 9.26 -2.41 9.28
N LEU A 22 9.72 -3.55 8.75
CA LEU A 22 11.10 -4.00 8.92
C LEU A 22 12.11 -3.02 8.32
N ALA A 23 11.81 -2.48 7.13
CA ALA A 23 12.64 -1.44 6.51
C ALA A 23 12.70 -0.16 7.38
N THR A 24 11.57 0.26 7.95
CA THR A 24 11.49 1.41 8.84
C THR A 24 12.33 1.20 10.11
N ILE A 25 12.29 0.01 10.70
CA ILE A 25 13.15 -0.35 11.85
C ILE A 25 14.63 -0.31 11.46
N ALA A 26 15.00 -0.88 10.30
CA ALA A 26 16.38 -0.85 9.82
C ALA A 26 16.88 0.59 9.60
N PHE A 27 16.03 1.47 9.04
CA PHE A 27 16.35 2.88 8.90
C PHE A 27 16.44 3.61 10.25
N ALA A 28 15.59 3.27 11.22
CA ALA A 28 15.65 3.82 12.56
C ALA A 28 16.95 3.43 13.28
N SER A 29 17.42 2.19 13.10
CA SER A 29 18.70 1.73 13.63
C SER A 29 19.91 2.44 13.00
N LYS A 30 19.82 2.83 11.72
CA LYS A 30 20.93 3.45 10.99
C LYS A 30 20.98 4.98 11.11
N TYR A 31 19.83 5.65 11.05
CA TYR A 31 19.73 7.11 10.93
C TYR A 31 19.04 7.79 12.12
N GLY A 32 18.55 7.01 13.09
CA GLY A 32 17.80 7.48 14.25
C GLY A 32 16.29 7.37 14.08
N TRP A 33 15.58 7.19 15.19
CA TRP A 33 14.13 6.95 15.17
C TRP A 33 13.31 8.13 14.61
N LYS A 34 13.72 9.37 14.88
CA LYS A 34 12.99 10.58 14.44
C LYS A 34 13.00 10.74 12.91
N THR A 35 14.17 10.55 12.30
CA THR A 35 14.36 10.67 10.85
C THR A 35 13.68 9.52 10.12
N ALA A 36 13.79 8.30 10.63
CA ALA A 36 13.08 7.14 10.07
C ALA A 36 11.55 7.29 10.17
N PHE A 37 11.04 7.77 11.31
CA PHE A 37 9.61 8.01 11.51
C PHE A 37 9.05 9.06 10.53
N LEU A 38 9.71 10.21 10.42
CA LEU A 38 9.30 11.26 9.47
C LEU A 38 9.40 10.79 8.03
N GLY A 39 10.48 10.09 7.66
CA GLY A 39 10.66 9.55 6.32
C GLY A 39 9.59 8.52 5.96
N ALA A 40 9.28 7.59 6.87
CA ALA A 40 8.24 6.58 6.66
C ALA A 40 6.85 7.20 6.50
N ILE A 41 6.48 8.16 7.37
CA ILE A 41 5.19 8.86 7.28
C ILE A 41 5.08 9.63 5.97
N LEU A 42 6.10 10.43 5.62
CA LEU A 42 6.07 11.22 4.40
C LEU A 42 6.04 10.32 3.15
N GLY A 43 6.82 9.23 3.16
CA GLY A 43 6.82 8.26 2.07
C GLY A 43 5.45 7.61 1.88
N LEU A 44 4.88 7.06 2.95
CA LEU A 44 3.56 6.42 2.92
C LEU A 44 2.45 7.41 2.53
N ALA A 45 2.42 8.60 3.14
CA ALA A 45 1.45 9.63 2.80
C ALA A 45 1.54 10.03 1.32
N THR A 46 2.76 10.17 0.79
CA THR A 46 2.98 10.54 -0.62
C THR A 46 2.49 9.44 -1.56
N VAL A 47 2.86 8.19 -1.32
CA VAL A 47 2.43 7.06 -2.18
C VAL A 47 0.91 6.90 -2.13
N ASN A 48 0.30 6.98 -0.95
CA ASN A 48 -1.15 6.88 -0.80
C ASN A 48 -1.88 8.05 -1.48
N LEU A 49 -1.37 9.28 -1.34
CA LEU A 49 -1.96 10.45 -1.99
C LEU A 49 -1.88 10.33 -3.52
N ILE A 50 -0.73 9.93 -4.07
CA ILE A 50 -0.57 9.70 -5.51
C ILE A 50 -1.53 8.60 -5.96
N GLY A 51 -1.59 7.48 -5.25
CA GLY A 51 -2.50 6.37 -5.56
C GLY A 51 -3.96 6.78 -5.55
N ALA A 52 -4.39 7.55 -4.55
CA ALA A 52 -5.76 8.04 -4.44
C ALA A 52 -6.10 9.02 -5.58
N LEU A 53 -5.24 9.99 -5.88
CA LEU A 53 -5.48 10.97 -6.95
C LEU A 53 -5.51 10.32 -8.34
N ILE A 54 -4.63 9.35 -8.59
CA ILE A 54 -4.62 8.60 -9.85
C ILE A 54 -5.85 7.69 -9.92
N GLY A 55 -6.17 6.99 -8.83
CA GLY A 55 -7.32 6.10 -8.75
C GLY A 55 -8.64 6.81 -9.00
N ASP A 56 -8.81 8.01 -8.43
CA ASP A 56 -9.99 8.87 -8.64
C ASP A 56 -10.15 9.23 -10.13
N LYS A 57 -9.09 9.77 -10.75
CA LYS A 57 -9.10 10.11 -12.18
C LYS A 57 -9.34 8.92 -13.10
N ILE A 58 -8.80 7.75 -12.76
CA ILE A 58 -9.02 6.54 -13.55
C ILE A 58 -10.47 6.06 -13.40
N GLY A 59 -11.03 6.17 -12.20
CA GLY A 59 -12.43 5.83 -11.91
C GLY A 59 -13.44 6.66 -12.70
N ASP A 60 -13.13 7.92 -12.97
CA ASP A 60 -13.97 8.80 -13.80
C ASP A 60 -14.03 8.39 -15.27
N VAL A 61 -12.97 7.74 -15.78
CA VAL A 61 -12.80 7.45 -17.22
C VAL A 61 -13.08 5.98 -17.54
N LEU A 62 -12.76 5.06 -16.63
CA LEU A 62 -12.88 3.62 -16.87
C LEU A 62 -14.09 3.02 -16.14
N PRO A 63 -14.84 2.10 -16.79
CA PRO A 63 -15.86 1.32 -16.10
C PRO A 63 -15.25 0.50 -14.96
N ILE A 64 -15.94 0.49 -13.81
CA ILE A 64 -15.49 -0.20 -12.60
C ILE A 64 -15.22 -1.71 -12.81
N GLU A 65 -15.93 -2.34 -13.75
CA GLU A 65 -15.72 -3.74 -14.12
C GLU A 65 -14.34 -3.99 -14.75
N VAL A 66 -13.85 -3.04 -15.56
CA VAL A 66 -12.52 -3.12 -16.17
C VAL A 66 -11.44 -2.99 -15.10
N ILE A 67 -11.64 -2.08 -14.15
CA ILE A 67 -10.73 -1.89 -13.01
C ILE A 67 -10.66 -3.17 -12.17
N HIS A 68 -11.79 -3.77 -11.81
CA HIS A 68 -11.82 -5.01 -11.04
C HIS A 68 -11.18 -6.19 -11.78
N LYS A 69 -11.49 -6.37 -13.07
CA LYS A 69 -10.86 -7.44 -13.88
C LYS A 69 -9.35 -7.23 -13.99
N GLY A 70 -8.91 -5.99 -14.22
CA GLY A 70 -7.50 -5.62 -14.27
C GLY A 70 -6.77 -5.91 -12.95
N ALA A 71 -7.35 -5.50 -11.82
CA ALA A 71 -6.82 -5.80 -10.50
C ALA A 71 -6.71 -7.32 -10.26
N GLY A 72 -7.75 -8.09 -10.62
CA GLY A 72 -7.73 -9.55 -10.50
C GLY A 72 -6.61 -10.21 -11.32
N VAL A 73 -6.42 -9.78 -12.57
CA VAL A 73 -5.31 -10.27 -13.41
C VAL A 73 -3.96 -9.93 -12.78
N LEU A 74 -3.76 -8.71 -12.28
CA LEU A 74 -2.53 -8.32 -11.60
C LEU A 74 -2.26 -9.18 -10.36
N PHE A 75 -3.28 -9.45 -9.55
CA PHE A 75 -3.17 -10.34 -8.39
C PHE A 75 -2.74 -11.76 -8.79
N ILE A 76 -3.32 -12.32 -9.85
CA ILE A 76 -2.95 -13.65 -10.36
C ILE A 76 -1.49 -13.63 -10.84
N VAL A 77 -1.08 -12.61 -11.59
CA VAL A 77 0.30 -12.47 -12.08
C VAL A 77 1.28 -12.37 -10.92
N PHE A 78 1.01 -11.53 -9.92
CA PHE A 78 1.87 -11.42 -8.73
C PHE A 78 1.91 -12.74 -7.93
N GLY A 79 0.77 -13.42 -7.79
CA GLY A 79 0.72 -14.74 -7.15
C GLY A 79 1.60 -15.77 -7.87
N ILE A 80 1.54 -15.83 -9.21
CA ILE A 80 2.39 -16.71 -10.01
C ILE A 80 3.87 -16.34 -9.87
N LEU A 81 4.21 -15.05 -9.95
CA LEU A 81 5.59 -14.58 -9.80
C LEU A 81 6.18 -14.94 -8.42
N MET A 82 5.37 -14.81 -7.37
CA MET A 82 5.72 -15.20 -6.01
C MET A 82 5.93 -16.71 -5.88
N LEU A 83 5.04 -17.53 -6.47
CA LEU A 83 5.20 -18.99 -6.49
C LEU A 83 6.45 -19.45 -7.24
N LEU A 84 6.83 -18.74 -8.30
CA LEU A 84 8.06 -18.99 -9.07
C LEU A 84 9.33 -18.44 -8.38
N GLY A 85 9.21 -17.78 -7.23
CA GLY A 85 10.34 -17.18 -6.50
C GLY A 85 11.01 -16.03 -7.24
N LYS A 86 10.31 -15.42 -8.21
CA LYS A 86 10.79 -14.23 -8.93
C LYS A 86 10.49 -12.92 -8.18
N MET A 87 9.80 -13.03 -7.05
CA MET A 87 9.42 -11.96 -6.11
C MET A 87 9.42 -12.54 -4.69
#